data_AF-A0A430FIP1-F1
#
_entry.id   AF-A0A430FIP1-F1
#
_cell.length_a   1.000
_cell.length_b   1.000
_cell.length_c   1.000
_cell.angle_alpha   90.00
_cell.angle_beta   90.00
_cell.angle_gamma   90.00
#
_symmetry.space_group_name_H-M   'P 1'
#
loop_
_entity.id
_entity.type
_entity.pdbx_description
1 polymer ?
#
loop_
_entity_poly.entity_id
_entity_poly.type
_entity_poly.pdbx_seq_one_letter_code
_entity_poly.pdbx_strand_id
1 'polypeptide(L)'
;MWMTQPDDYDHRPESTSLFEWPLSADAERMSAGELLDTLFDPIRRLNREPAWPVTILPPRFGDVIVDRQRRTISALCMWKRKPERAKED
;
A
#
# COMPACT_ATOMS: atom_id res chain seq x y z
N MET A 1 17.53 -7.54 37.67
CA MET A 1 16.83 -6.40 37.05
C MET A 1 17.23 -6.38 35.60
N TRP A 2 16.41 -6.93 34.72
CA TRP A 2 16.72 -6.99 33.29
C TRP A 2 16.38 -5.64 32.67
N MET A 3 17.40 -4.93 32.18
CA MET A 3 17.20 -3.72 31.37
C MET A 3 16.64 -4.16 30.03
N THR A 4 15.37 -3.87 29.79
CA THR A 4 14.74 -3.97 28.46
C THR A 4 15.60 -3.16 27.48
N GLN A 5 16.16 -3.79 26.46
CA GLN A 5 16.87 -3.10 25.38
C GLN A 5 15.93 -2.04 24.77
N PRO A 6 16.43 -0.84 24.42
CA PRO A 6 15.59 0.21 23.87
C PRO A 6 15.06 -0.25 22.51
N ASP A 7 13.73 -0.36 22.46
CA ASP A 7 12.84 -0.27 21.29
C ASP A 7 13.58 -0.28 19.93
N ASP A 8 13.61 -1.43 19.26
CA ASP A 8 13.97 -1.58 17.84
C ASP A 8 12.85 -0.98 16.95
N TYR A 9 12.28 0.14 17.38
CA TYR A 9 11.16 0.77 16.69
C TYR A 9 11.69 1.53 15.50
N ASP A 10 11.35 1.01 14.34
CA ASP A 10 11.68 1.59 13.06
C ASP A 10 11.08 3.01 12.94
N HIS A 11 11.89 4.04 13.18
CA HIS A 11 11.50 5.45 13.19
C HIS A 11 11.32 6.08 11.79
N ARG A 12 11.35 5.28 10.72
CA ARG A 12 11.16 5.82 9.36
C ARG A 12 9.81 6.52 9.24
N PRO A 13 9.73 7.69 8.59
CA PRO A 13 8.47 8.42 8.45
C PRO A 13 7.37 7.54 7.87
N GLU A 14 6.21 7.61 8.51
CA GLU A 14 5.00 6.90 8.11
C GLU A 14 3.78 7.81 8.17
N SER A 15 2.80 7.54 7.32
CA SER A 15 1.53 8.24 7.31
C SER A 15 0.47 7.39 6.63
N THR A 16 -0.73 7.95 6.50
CA THR A 16 -1.85 7.33 5.81
C THR A 16 -2.28 8.24 4.66
N SER A 17 -2.53 7.66 3.49
CA SER A 17 -2.97 8.41 2.32
C SER A 17 -4.02 7.63 1.54
N LEU A 18 -4.98 8.36 0.97
CA LEU A 18 -5.95 7.79 0.05
C LEU A 18 -5.28 7.63 -1.32
N PHE A 19 -5.33 6.42 -1.86
CA PHE A 19 -4.89 6.13 -3.21
C PHE A 19 -6.10 5.72 -4.05
N GLU A 20 -6.13 6.17 -5.30
CA GLU A 20 -7.23 5.90 -6.22
C GLU A 20 -6.70 5.34 -7.52
N TRP A 21 -7.33 4.29 -8.02
CA TRP A 21 -6.99 3.65 -9.27
C TRP A 21 -8.23 3.50 -10.15
N PRO A 22 -8.07 3.68 -11.48
CA PRO A 22 -9.13 3.37 -12.40
C PRO A 22 -9.39 1.86 -12.44
N LEU A 23 -10.66 1.49 -12.45
CA LEU A 23 -11.10 0.14 -12.72
C LEU A 23 -11.25 -0.07 -14.23
N SER A 24 -10.88 -1.26 -14.70
CA SER A 24 -11.14 -1.66 -16.08
C SER A 24 -12.65 -1.82 -16.32
N ALA A 25 -13.07 -1.82 -17.59
CA ALA A 25 -14.47 -2.05 -17.94
C ALA A 25 -15.00 -3.40 -17.42
N ASP A 26 -14.12 -4.40 -17.27
CA ASP A 26 -14.46 -5.73 -16.76
C ASP A 26 -14.78 -5.74 -15.26
N ALA A 27 -14.43 -4.68 -14.53
CA ALA A 27 -14.67 -4.58 -13.08
C ALA A 27 -16.16 -4.66 -12.71
N GLU A 28 -17.07 -4.36 -13.65
CA GLU A 28 -18.52 -4.55 -13.47
C GLU A 28 -18.90 -6.01 -13.25
N ARG A 29 -18.07 -6.97 -13.66
CA ARG A 29 -18.33 -8.41 -13.52
C ARG A 29 -17.42 -9.10 -12.50
N MET A 30 -16.40 -8.38 -12.01
CA MET A 30 -15.45 -8.89 -11.03
C MET A 30 -16.10 -9.10 -9.66
N SER A 31 -15.74 -10.19 -9.02
CA SER A 31 -15.97 -10.47 -7.60
C SER A 31 -15.14 -9.52 -6.72
N ALA A 32 -15.45 -9.50 -5.41
CA ALA A 32 -14.68 -8.72 -4.45
C ALA A 32 -13.20 -9.14 -4.39
N GLY A 33 -12.91 -10.45 -4.54
CA GLY A 33 -11.55 -10.97 -4.57
C GLY A 33 -10.78 -10.48 -5.79
N GLU A 34 -11.38 -10.55 -6.97
CA GLU A 34 -10.77 -10.04 -8.21
C GLU A 34 -10.50 -8.53 -8.14
N LEU A 35 -11.42 -7.75 -7.58
CA LEU A 35 -11.21 -6.31 -7.36
C LEU A 35 -10.05 -6.05 -6.39
N LEU A 36 -9.92 -6.82 -5.31
CA LEU A 36 -8.78 -6.72 -4.41
C LEU A 36 -7.46 -7.10 -5.10
N ASP A 37 -7.46 -8.10 -5.97
CA ASP A 37 -6.28 -8.45 -6.76
C ASP A 37 -5.86 -7.30 -7.70
N THR A 38 -6.83 -6.62 -8.33
CA THR A 38 -6.53 -5.42 -9.14
C THR A 38 -5.93 -4.27 -8.34
N LEU A 39 -6.20 -4.21 -7.02
CA LEU A 39 -5.62 -3.24 -6.10
C LEU A 39 -4.23 -3.66 -5.60
N PHE A 40 -4.04 -4.94 -5.29
CA PHE A 40 -2.78 -5.42 -4.71
C PHE A 40 -1.65 -5.52 -5.73
N ASP A 41 -1.94 -5.82 -7.00
CA ASP A 41 -0.91 -5.88 -8.04
C ASP A 41 -0.12 -4.56 -8.22
N PRO A 42 -0.76 -3.39 -8.40
CA PRO A 42 -0.03 -2.13 -8.50
C PRO A 42 0.71 -1.77 -7.20
N ILE A 43 0.14 -2.06 -6.02
CA ILE A 43 0.83 -1.85 -4.74
C ILE A 43 2.12 -2.69 -4.68
N ARG A 44 2.05 -3.98 -5.04
CA ARG A 44 3.22 -4.87 -5.07
C ARG A 44 4.28 -4.37 -6.05
N ARG A 45 3.87 -3.86 -7.22
CA ARG A 45 4.77 -3.28 -8.21
C ARG A 45 5.47 -2.03 -7.69
N LEU A 46 4.73 -1.07 -7.12
CA LEU A 46 5.28 0.16 -6.53
C LEU A 46 6.25 -0.14 -5.37
N ASN A 47 5.91 -1.12 -4.54
CA ASN A 47 6.78 -1.51 -3.44
C ASN A 47 8.12 -2.10 -3.91
N ARG A 48 8.16 -2.76 -5.08
CA ARG A 48 9.38 -3.28 -5.68
C ARG A 48 10.18 -2.23 -6.46
N GLU A 49 9.52 -1.19 -6.96
CA GLU A 49 10.14 -0.12 -7.76
C GLU A 49 11.20 0.65 -6.95
N PRO A 50 12.50 0.62 -7.30
CA PRO A 50 13.55 1.33 -6.59
C PRO A 50 13.33 2.84 -6.48
N ALA A 51 12.80 3.46 -7.54
CA ALA A 51 12.55 4.90 -7.59
C ALA A 51 11.36 5.33 -6.71
N TRP A 52 10.49 4.39 -6.31
CA TRP A 52 9.35 4.69 -5.47
C TRP A 52 9.77 4.79 -4.00
N PRO A 53 9.53 5.93 -3.31
CA PRO A 53 10.21 6.26 -2.05
C PRO A 53 9.63 5.63 -0.79
N VAL A 54 8.45 5.00 -0.87
CA VAL A 54 7.72 4.47 0.29
C VAL A 54 7.28 3.03 0.06
N THR A 55 7.21 2.23 1.12
CA THR A 55 6.49 0.96 1.12
C THR A 55 5.05 1.25 1.51
N ILE A 56 4.12 0.95 0.61
CA ILE A 56 2.68 1.02 0.84
C ILE A 56 2.25 -0.31 1.49
N LEU A 57 1.61 -0.24 2.64
CA LEU A 57 1.05 -1.42 3.30
C LEU A 57 -0.32 -1.75 2.68
N PRO A 58 -0.64 -3.05 2.51
CA PRO A 58 -1.99 -3.48 2.15
C PRO A 58 -3.06 -2.77 3.01
N PRO A 59 -4.11 -2.18 2.41
CA PRO A 59 -5.22 -1.60 3.16
C PRO A 59 -5.88 -2.66 4.04
N ARG A 60 -6.45 -2.24 5.18
CA ARG A 60 -7.19 -3.15 6.05
C ARG A 60 -8.59 -3.40 5.47
N PHE A 61 -9.26 -4.40 6.02
CA PHE A 61 -10.66 -4.62 5.70
C PHE A 61 -11.49 -3.38 6.10
N GLY A 62 -12.31 -2.87 5.17
CA GLY A 62 -13.10 -1.65 5.36
C GLY A 62 -12.43 -0.36 4.87
N ASP A 63 -11.12 -0.37 4.58
CA ASP A 63 -10.40 0.79 4.04
C ASP A 63 -10.49 0.91 2.51
N VAL A 64 -11.20 -0.03 1.86
CA VAL A 64 -11.34 -0.12 0.40
C VAL A 64 -12.77 0.22 0.01
N ILE A 65 -12.92 1.21 -0.88
CA ILE A 65 -14.19 1.61 -1.49
C ILE A 65 -14.11 1.29 -2.98
N VAL A 66 -15.11 0.57 -3.46
CA VAL A 66 -15.28 0.27 -4.88
C VAL A 66 -16.45 1.10 -5.41
N ASP A 67 -16.15 2.10 -6.23
CA ASP A 67 -17.14 2.89 -6.94
C ASP A 67 -17.23 2.40 -8.39
N ARG A 68 -18.24 1.55 -8.66
CA ARG A 68 -18.47 1.00 -10.00
C ARG A 68 -19.01 2.03 -10.98
N GLN A 69 -19.71 3.06 -10.50
CA GLN A 69 -20.26 4.10 -11.35
C GLN A 69 -19.16 5.02 -11.87
N ARG A 70 -18.21 5.39 -11.01
CA ARG A 70 -17.02 6.15 -11.39
C ARG A 70 -15.90 5.30 -11.97
N ARG A 71 -16.04 3.97 -11.87
CA ARG A 71 -15.02 2.98 -12.24
C ARG A 71 -13.71 3.28 -11.52
N THR A 72 -13.78 3.42 -10.21
CA THR A 72 -12.63 3.66 -9.35
C THR A 72 -12.62 2.72 -8.16
N ILE A 73 -11.43 2.30 -7.78
CA ILE A 73 -11.17 1.70 -6.48
C ILE A 73 -10.30 2.66 -5.70
N SER A 74 -10.76 3.01 -4.50
CA SER A 74 -10.05 3.93 -3.61
C SER A 74 -9.70 3.16 -2.34
N ALA A 75 -8.45 3.24 -1.91
CA ALA A 75 -7.98 2.57 -0.70
C ALA A 75 -7.21 3.52 0.19
N LEU A 76 -7.57 3.55 1.47
CA LEU A 76 -6.81 4.23 2.49
C LEU A 76 -5.64 3.32 2.89
N CYS A 77 -4.41 3.69 2.51
CA CYS A 77 -3.23 2.89 2.79
C CYS A 77 -2.29 3.62 3.73
N MET A 78 -1.77 2.88 4.72
CA MET A 78 -0.58 3.31 5.43
C MET A 78 0.65 3.15 4.53
N TRP A 79 1.61 4.04 4.67
CA TRP A 79 2.90 3.92 4.01
C TRP A 79 4.02 4.25 4.98
N LYS A 80 5.19 3.68 4.72
CA LYS A 80 6.42 3.94 5.45
C LYS A 80 7.56 4.21 4.48
N ARG A 81 8.44 5.17 4.77
CA ARG A 81 9.61 5.42 3.91
C ARG A 81 10.43 4.16 3.70
N LYS A 82 10.84 3.88 2.46
CA LYS A 82 11.77 2.78 2.17
C LYS A 82 13.10 3.01 2.90
N PRO A 83 13.81 1.94 3.28
CA PRO A 83 15.12 2.12 3.88
C PRO A 83 16.03 2.77 2.84
N GLU A 84 16.94 3.64 3.29
CA GLU A 84 18.01 4.10 2.41
C GLU A 84 18.79 2.87 1.97
N ARG A 85 19.00 2.74 0.66
CA ARG A 85 19.92 1.72 0.17
C ARG A 85 21.29 2.08 0.72
N ALA A 86 21.89 1.17 1.47
CA ALA A 86 23.29 1.29 1.87
C ALA A 86 24.08 1.56 0.58
N LYS A 87 24.80 2.68 0.55
CA LYS A 87 25.79 2.91 -0.50
C LYS A 87 26.92 1.93 -0.20
N GLU A 88 27.08 0.93 -1.06
CA GLU A 88 28.33 0.17 -1.09
C GLU A 88 29.39 1.13 -1.65
N ASP A 89 30.38 1.46 -0.81
CA ASP A 89 31.55 2.28 -1.16
C ASP A 89 32.53 1.53 -2.07
#